data_AF-A0A1E3H7E0-F1
#
_entry.id   AF-A0A1E3H7E0-F1
#
_cell.length_a   1.000
_cell.length_b   1.000
_cell.length_c   1.000
_cell.angle_alpha   90.00
_cell.angle_beta   90.00
_cell.angle_gamma   90.00
#
_symmetry.space_group_name_H-M   'P 1'
#
loop_
_entity.id
_entity.type
_entity.pdbx_description
1 polymer ?
#
loop_
_entity_poly.entity_id
_entity_poly.type
_entity_poly.pdbx_seq_one_letter_code
_entity_poly.pdbx_strand_id
1 'polypeptide(L)'
;MTLATLLALCAYAGWFGAVAEALAPFVALAVSMVAAPAIAWATGGRYYLARKPRANWKLRATIECRVCQHAFEPEDMAFCPAYSAPICSLCCSLDARCHDLCKPGARLEAQIDAAVDAVAPRWLVAEGHSRLGTYLASSPCSLASSPSSSPSSTCRRPTAARSTSRSSGRRCGAPSSRC
;
A
#
# COMPACT_ATOMS: atom_id res chain seq x y z
N MET A 1 5.88 -7.64 -16.47
CA MET A 1 4.83 -7.39 -17.49
C MET A 1 5.36 -6.56 -18.63
N THR A 2 5.84 -5.33 -18.39
CA THR A 2 6.41 -4.44 -19.45
C THR A 2 7.47 -5.10 -20.33
N LEU A 3 8.47 -5.78 -19.75
CA LEU A 3 9.50 -6.50 -20.51
C LEU A 3 8.92 -7.57 -21.43
N ALA A 4 7.96 -8.36 -20.94
CA ALA A 4 7.31 -9.41 -21.73
C ALA A 4 6.48 -8.80 -22.87
N THR A 5 5.76 -7.71 -22.61
CA THR A 5 4.97 -7.01 -23.63
C THR A 5 5.85 -6.41 -24.73
N LEU A 6 6.97 -5.77 -24.36
CA LEU A 6 7.92 -5.19 -25.33
C LEU A 6 8.57 -6.28 -26.18
N LEU A 7 9.02 -7.38 -25.57
CA LEU A 7 9.61 -8.51 -26.28
C LEU A 7 8.60 -9.19 -27.22
N ALA A 8 7.35 -9.35 -26.79
CA ALA A 8 6.28 -9.89 -27.64
C ALA A 8 5.95 -8.95 -28.81
N LEU A 9 5.94 -7.63 -28.59
CA LEU A 9 5.72 -6.64 -29.66
C LEU A 9 6.86 -6.67 -30.69
N CYS A 10 8.11 -6.77 -30.23
CA CYS A 10 9.27 -6.86 -31.12
C CYS A 10 9.28 -8.20 -31.90
N ALA A 11 8.83 -9.29 -31.30
CA ALA A 11 8.66 -10.57 -31.99
C ALA A 11 7.53 -10.53 -33.03
N TYR A 12 6.40 -9.90 -32.69
CA TYR A 12 5.27 -9.70 -33.60
C TYR A 12 5.59 -8.74 -34.75
N ALA A 13 6.44 -7.74 -34.53
CA ALA A 13 6.92 -6.84 -35.58
C ALA A 13 7.84 -7.53 -36.62
N GLY A 14 8.03 -8.85 -36.53
CA GLY A 14 8.75 -9.65 -37.52
C GLY A 14 10.27 -9.60 -37.41
N TRP A 15 10.82 -8.96 -36.37
CA TRP A 15 12.27 -8.78 -36.23
C TRP A 15 13.04 -10.09 -35.99
N PHE A 16 12.34 -11.15 -35.56
CA PHE A 16 12.88 -12.48 -35.26
C PHE A 16 12.45 -13.57 -36.28
N GLY A 17 11.80 -13.17 -37.40
CA GLY A 17 11.37 -14.07 -38.48
C GLY A 17 9.94 -14.63 -38.34
N ALA A 18 9.40 -15.21 -39.42
CA ALA A 18 7.99 -15.64 -39.55
C ALA A 18 7.55 -16.71 -38.52
N VAL A 19 8.50 -17.51 -38.00
CA VAL A 19 8.21 -18.54 -36.98
C VAL A 19 7.98 -17.89 -35.61
N ALA A 20 8.62 -16.76 -35.31
CA ALA A 20 8.46 -16.04 -34.05
C ALA A 20 7.15 -15.23 -33.99
N GLU A 21 6.60 -14.84 -35.14
CA GLU A 21 5.33 -14.12 -35.23
C GLU A 21 4.15 -14.97 -34.75
N ALA A 22 4.08 -16.24 -35.19
CA ALA A 22 3.04 -17.19 -34.76
C ALA A 22 3.23 -17.66 -33.31
N LEU A 23 4.47 -17.64 -32.80
CA LEU A 23 4.83 -18.14 -31.47
C LEU A 23 4.98 -17.04 -30.40
N ALA A 24 4.63 -15.78 -30.73
CA ALA A 24 4.69 -14.64 -29.83
C ALA A 24 4.10 -14.87 -28.41
N PRO A 25 2.91 -15.50 -28.24
CA PRO A 25 2.38 -15.76 -26.89
C PRO A 25 3.24 -16.74 -26.06
N PHE A 26 3.88 -17.73 -26.69
CA PHE A 26 4.79 -18.63 -25.96
C PHE A 26 6.12 -17.95 -25.60
N VAL A 27 6.62 -17.05 -26.45
CA VAL A 27 7.79 -16.22 -26.11
C VAL A 27 7.47 -15.34 -24.89
N ALA A 28 6.29 -14.71 -24.85
CA ALA A 28 5.85 -13.92 -23.70
C ALA A 28 5.77 -14.77 -22.41
N LEU A 29 5.22 -15.99 -22.50
CA LEU A 29 5.14 -16.93 -21.39
C LEU A 29 6.53 -17.32 -20.89
N ALA A 30 7.42 -17.74 -21.81
CA ALA A 30 8.79 -18.13 -21.48
C ALA A 30 9.56 -16.99 -20.81
N VAL A 31 9.46 -15.77 -21.34
CA VAL A 31 10.06 -14.57 -20.75
C VAL A 31 9.52 -14.33 -19.35
N SER A 32 8.20 -14.47 -19.12
CA SER A 32 7.61 -14.27 -17.80
C SER A 32 8.08 -15.29 -16.76
N MET A 33 8.16 -16.57 -17.17
CA MET A 33 8.63 -17.68 -16.35
C MET A 33 10.12 -17.57 -15.99
N VAL A 34 10.95 -17.01 -16.86
CA VAL A 34 12.39 -16.79 -16.59
C VAL A 34 12.63 -15.49 -15.83
N ALA A 35 11.91 -14.42 -16.18
CA ALA A 35 12.11 -13.12 -15.55
C ALA A 35 11.74 -13.11 -14.06
N ALA A 36 10.67 -13.80 -13.65
CA ALA A 36 10.27 -13.87 -12.24
C ALA A 36 11.36 -14.46 -11.31
N PRO A 37 11.91 -15.67 -11.55
CA PRO A 37 13.00 -16.21 -10.75
C PRO A 37 14.30 -15.44 -10.92
N ALA A 38 14.60 -14.89 -12.10
CA ALA A 38 15.78 -14.05 -12.31
C ALA A 38 15.75 -12.79 -11.42
N ILE A 39 14.60 -12.12 -11.32
CA ILE A 39 14.42 -10.96 -10.43
C ILE A 39 14.48 -11.38 -8.96
N ALA A 40 13.88 -12.52 -8.59
CA ALA A 40 13.95 -13.04 -7.23
C ALA A 40 15.39 -13.33 -6.79
N TRP A 41 16.20 -13.91 -7.68
CA TRP A 41 17.62 -14.18 -7.43
C TRP A 41 18.44 -12.89 -7.37
N ALA A 42 18.24 -11.98 -8.32
CA ALA A 42 18.92 -10.68 -8.36
C ALA A 42 18.61 -9.81 -7.12
N THR A 43 17.39 -9.92 -6.57
CA THR A 43 16.98 -9.16 -5.38
C THR A 43 17.34 -9.85 -4.06
N GLY A 44 17.78 -11.10 -4.11
CA GLY A 44 18.17 -11.89 -2.94
C GLY A 44 17.03 -12.18 -1.98
N GLY A 45 15.78 -12.25 -2.46
CA GLY A 45 14.60 -12.55 -1.64
C GLY A 45 14.24 -11.52 -0.56
N ARG A 46 14.92 -10.36 -0.52
CA ARG A 46 14.82 -9.36 0.56
C ARG A 46 13.43 -8.77 0.77
N TYR A 47 12.56 -8.83 -0.23
CA TYR A 47 11.25 -8.15 -0.23
C TYR A 47 10.06 -9.08 0.03
N TYR A 48 10.29 -10.38 0.28
CA TYR A 48 9.20 -11.37 0.35
C TYR A 48 8.42 -11.32 1.67
N LEU A 49 9.05 -10.87 2.76
CA LEU A 49 8.42 -10.79 4.08
C LEU A 49 8.09 -9.35 4.45
N ALA A 50 6.80 -8.99 4.38
CA ALA A 50 6.33 -7.68 4.83
C ALA A 50 6.42 -7.51 6.36
N ARG A 51 6.34 -8.62 7.12
CA ARG A 51 6.28 -8.62 8.58
C ARG A 51 7.07 -9.82 9.13
N LYS A 52 7.75 -9.63 10.26
CA LYS A 52 8.36 -10.73 11.01
C LYS A 52 7.32 -11.32 11.97
N PRO A 53 7.01 -12.64 11.89
CA PRO A 53 6.13 -13.28 12.86
C PRO A 53 6.68 -13.12 14.28
N ARG A 54 5.82 -12.87 15.26
CA ARG A 54 6.25 -12.81 16.67
C ARG A 54 6.62 -14.21 17.13
N ALA A 55 7.82 -14.38 17.69
CA ALA A 55 8.32 -15.70 18.11
C ALA A 55 7.37 -16.42 19.08
N ASN A 56 6.74 -15.67 19.98
CA ASN A 56 5.83 -16.21 20.99
C ASN A 56 4.51 -16.77 20.43
N TRP A 57 4.17 -16.48 19.16
CA TRP A 57 2.94 -16.97 18.53
C TRP A 57 3.08 -18.42 18.06
N LYS A 58 4.29 -18.83 17.68
CA LYS A 58 4.58 -20.21 17.26
C LYS A 58 4.39 -21.25 18.37
N LEU A 59 4.36 -20.80 19.63
CA LEU A 59 4.16 -21.65 20.81
C LEU A 59 2.67 -21.85 21.15
N ARG A 60 1.75 -21.15 20.46
CA ARG A 60 0.31 -21.28 20.70
C ARG A 60 -0.32 -22.17 19.63
N ALA A 61 -1.25 -23.03 20.05
CA ALA A 61 -2.04 -23.83 19.12
C ALA A 61 -2.98 -22.95 18.28
N THR A 62 -3.62 -21.97 18.91
CA THR A 62 -4.56 -21.07 18.25
C THR A 62 -4.46 -19.64 18.79
N ILE A 63 -4.86 -18.69 17.96
CA ILE A 63 -4.95 -17.25 18.27
C ILE A 63 -6.33 -16.77 17.78
N GLU A 64 -6.98 -15.91 18.55
CA GLU A 64 -8.27 -15.34 18.19
C GLU A 64 -8.09 -14.09 17.32
N CYS A 65 -8.81 -14.02 16.20
CA CYS A 65 -8.84 -12.83 15.34
C CYS A 65 -9.72 -11.76 15.98
N ARG A 66 -9.21 -10.53 16.18
CA ARG A 66 -9.99 -9.45 16.79
C ARG A 66 -11.23 -9.01 15.96
N VAL A 67 -11.22 -9.24 14.64
CA VAL A 67 -12.27 -8.75 13.73
C VAL A 67 -13.42 -9.75 13.64
N CYS A 68 -13.14 -11.01 13.27
CA CYS A 68 -14.16 -12.05 13.12
C CYS A 68 -14.37 -12.93 14.36
N GLN A 69 -13.56 -12.75 15.41
CA GLN A 69 -13.65 -13.46 16.70
C GLN A 69 -13.52 -14.99 16.60
N HIS A 70 -12.92 -15.48 15.49
CA HIS A 70 -12.65 -16.91 15.31
C HIS A 70 -11.20 -17.24 15.66
N ALA A 71 -10.97 -18.46 16.14
CA ALA A 71 -9.65 -18.98 16.44
C ALA A 71 -9.02 -19.59 15.18
N PHE A 72 -7.79 -19.21 14.87
CA PHE A 72 -7.00 -19.81 13.78
C PHE A 72 -5.59 -20.13 14.25
N GLU A 73 -4.89 -20.91 13.44
CA GLU A 73 -3.49 -21.27 13.59
C GLU A 73 -2.58 -20.03 13.50
N PRO A 74 -1.41 -20.04 14.16
CA PRO A 74 -0.51 -18.89 14.21
C PRO A 74 0.09 -18.50 12.85
N GLU A 75 0.15 -19.42 11.88
CA GLU A 75 0.57 -19.17 10.50
C GLU A 75 -0.42 -18.32 9.69
N ASP A 76 -1.71 -18.42 9.98
CA ASP A 76 -2.77 -17.62 9.35
C ASP A 76 -3.02 -16.27 10.05
N MET A 77 -2.18 -15.96 11.05
CA MET A 77 -2.34 -14.80 11.91
C MET A 77 -1.30 -13.73 11.60
N ALA A 78 -1.79 -12.52 11.35
CA ALA A 78 -0.98 -11.33 11.15
C ALA A 78 -1.22 -10.31 12.27
N PHE A 79 -0.16 -9.62 12.70
CA PHE A 79 -0.30 -8.47 13.58
C PHE A 79 -0.60 -7.21 12.75
N CYS A 80 -1.74 -6.57 13.01
CA CYS A 80 -2.11 -5.32 12.35
C CYS A 80 -1.87 -4.11 13.26
N PRO A 81 -1.08 -3.10 12.83
CA PRO A 81 -0.84 -1.89 13.61
C PRO A 81 -2.09 -1.03 13.78
N ALA A 82 -3.03 -1.04 12.83
CA ALA A 82 -4.27 -0.25 12.90
C ALA A 82 -5.18 -0.71 14.05
N TYR A 83 -5.31 -2.02 14.24
CA TYR A 83 -6.12 -2.61 15.33
C TYR A 83 -5.31 -2.92 16.59
N SER A 84 -3.98 -2.79 16.51
CA SER A 84 -3.01 -3.19 17.54
C SER A 84 -3.27 -4.60 18.09
N ALA A 85 -3.66 -5.53 17.22
CA ALA A 85 -4.16 -6.85 17.58
C ALA A 85 -3.88 -7.90 16.48
N PRO A 86 -3.94 -9.21 16.82
CA PRO A 86 -3.91 -10.28 15.82
C PRO A 86 -5.20 -10.27 14.97
N ILE A 87 -5.02 -10.44 13.66
CA ILE A 87 -6.08 -10.59 12.67
C ILE A 87 -5.74 -11.76 11.75
N CYS A 88 -6.75 -12.46 11.21
CA CYS A 88 -6.51 -13.52 10.23
C CYS A 88 -6.13 -12.96 8.86
N SER A 89 -5.46 -13.78 8.04
CA SER A 89 -5.05 -13.47 6.66
C SER A 89 -6.21 -13.00 5.77
N LEU A 90 -7.40 -13.59 5.97
CA LEU A 90 -8.62 -13.24 5.25
C LEU A 90 -9.13 -11.83 5.62
N CYS A 91 -9.27 -11.53 6.92
CA CYS A 91 -9.65 -10.19 7.37
C CYS A 91 -8.57 -9.15 7.01
N CYS A 92 -7.29 -9.52 6.97
CA CYS A 92 -6.22 -8.63 6.51
C CYS A 92 -6.37 -8.24 5.04
N SER A 93 -6.87 -9.14 4.19
CA SER A 93 -7.04 -8.86 2.75
C SER A 93 -8.32 -8.11 2.44
N LEU A 94 -9.36 -8.27 3.26
CA LEU A 94 -10.68 -7.67 3.06
C LEU A 94 -10.85 -6.31 3.76
N ASP A 95 -9.99 -5.95 4.72
CA ASP A 95 -10.12 -4.71 5.50
C ASP A 95 -9.51 -3.50 4.78
N ALA A 96 -10.36 -2.61 4.27
CA ALA A 96 -9.93 -1.37 3.62
C ALA A 96 -9.53 -0.24 4.60
N ARG A 97 -9.82 -0.37 5.90
CA ARG A 97 -9.54 0.67 6.91
C ARG A 97 -8.05 0.77 7.22
N CYS A 98 -7.32 -0.33 7.09
CA CYS A 98 -5.91 -0.40 7.46
C CYS A 98 -4.98 0.39 6.50
N HIS A 99 -5.42 0.68 5.27
CA HIS A 99 -4.63 1.36 4.23
C HIS A 99 -3.17 0.87 4.13
N ASP A 100 -2.93 -0.44 4.29
CA ASP A 100 -1.58 -1.03 4.28
C ASP A 100 -0.57 -0.34 5.22
N LEU A 101 -1.03 0.16 6.38
CA LEU A 101 -0.15 0.75 7.41
C LEU A 101 0.96 -0.20 7.86
N CYS A 102 0.78 -1.51 7.68
CA CYS A 102 1.79 -2.51 7.93
C CYS A 102 2.97 -2.50 6.93
N LYS A 103 2.86 -1.80 5.80
CA LYS A 103 3.83 -1.83 4.69
C LYS A 103 4.34 -0.41 4.35
N PRO A 104 5.05 0.27 5.28
CA PRO A 104 5.41 1.67 5.14
C PRO A 104 6.28 1.99 3.90
N GLY A 105 7.21 1.10 3.54
CA GLY A 105 8.18 1.35 2.46
C GLY A 105 7.81 0.80 1.08
N ALA A 106 6.58 0.28 0.89
CA ALA A 106 6.18 -0.28 -0.40
C ALA A 106 5.06 0.48 -1.10
N ARG A 107 4.79 1.70 -0.62
CA ARG A 107 3.96 2.66 -1.34
C ARG A 107 4.77 3.25 -2.48
N LEU A 108 4.11 3.50 -3.60
CA LEU A 108 4.75 4.10 -4.77
C LEU A 108 5.40 5.43 -4.41
N GLU A 109 4.73 6.24 -3.58
CA GLU A 109 5.27 7.50 -3.03
C GLU A 109 6.63 7.28 -2.35
N ALA A 110 6.70 6.37 -1.37
CA ALA A 110 7.94 6.06 -0.66
C ALA A 110 9.04 5.47 -1.56
N GLN A 111 8.66 4.73 -2.61
CA GLN A 111 9.61 4.17 -3.58
C GLN A 111 10.15 5.22 -4.55
N ILE A 112 9.30 6.17 -4.98
CA ILE A 112 9.70 7.31 -5.81
C ILE A 112 10.61 8.21 -4.98
N ASP A 113 10.24 8.54 -3.75
CA ASP A 113 11.06 9.37 -2.86
C ASP A 113 12.44 8.72 -2.65
N ALA A 114 12.49 7.43 -2.35
CA ALA A 114 13.76 6.71 -2.20
C ALA A 114 14.59 6.66 -3.51
N ALA A 115 13.94 6.57 -4.67
CA ALA A 115 14.63 6.59 -5.97
C ALA A 115 15.15 7.99 -6.31
N VAL A 116 14.38 9.03 -5.99
CA VAL A 116 14.77 10.43 -6.13
C VAL A 116 15.94 10.72 -5.19
N ASP A 117 15.90 10.31 -3.93
CA ASP A 117 17.02 10.49 -2.99
C ASP A 117 18.30 9.75 -3.44
N ALA A 118 18.15 8.62 -4.13
CA ALA A 118 19.29 7.84 -4.62
C ALA A 118 19.91 8.42 -5.90
N VAL A 119 19.11 9.08 -6.75
CA VAL A 119 19.55 9.58 -8.08
C VAL A 119 19.79 11.09 -8.07
N ALA A 120 19.09 11.84 -7.22
CA ALA A 120 19.17 13.29 -7.15
C ALA A 120 20.43 13.73 -6.38
N PRO A 121 21.15 14.74 -6.90
CA PRO A 121 22.28 15.31 -6.19
C PRO A 121 21.81 16.06 -4.94
N ARG A 122 22.62 16.00 -3.87
CA ARG A 122 22.30 16.47 -2.51
C ARG A 122 21.80 17.92 -2.41
N TRP A 123 22.13 18.76 -3.39
CA TRP A 123 21.70 20.15 -3.47
C TRP A 123 20.22 20.32 -3.83
N LEU A 124 19.61 19.34 -4.50
CA LEU A 124 18.20 19.38 -4.92
C LEU A 124 17.25 18.86 -3.83
N VAL A 125 17.71 17.86 -3.06
CA VAL A 125 16.90 17.24 -1.98
C VAL A 125 16.73 18.19 -0.80
N ALA A 126 17.75 19.02 -0.49
CA ALA A 126 17.67 20.02 0.57
C ALA A 126 16.59 21.10 0.32
N GLU A 127 16.34 21.45 -0.95
CA GLU A 127 15.35 22.45 -1.34
C GLU A 127 13.95 21.83 -1.58
N GLY A 128 13.90 20.54 -1.94
CA GLY A 128 12.68 19.83 -2.36
C GLY A 128 11.68 19.47 -1.25
N HIS A 129 12.10 19.39 0.01
CA HIS A 129 11.18 19.19 1.16
C HIS A 129 10.46 20.47 1.59
N SER A 130 10.73 21.60 0.93
CA SER A 130 9.95 22.81 1.13
C SER A 130 8.64 22.68 0.35
N ARG A 131 7.51 23.01 0.96
CA ARG A 131 6.16 22.90 0.37
C ARG A 131 6.04 23.55 -1.03
N LEU A 132 6.97 24.42 -1.41
CA LEU A 132 7.09 25.07 -2.72
C LEU A 132 7.41 24.10 -3.86
N GLY A 133 8.21 23.04 -3.64
CA GLY A 133 8.56 22.07 -4.70
C GLY A 133 7.36 21.30 -5.23
N THR A 134 6.44 20.90 -4.34
CA THR A 134 5.19 20.22 -4.71
C THR A 134 4.22 21.15 -5.46
N TYR A 135 4.19 22.44 -5.13
CA TYR A 135 3.36 23.42 -5.85
C TYR A 135 3.91 23.76 -7.24
N LEU A 136 5.24 23.82 -7.41
CA LEU A 136 5.85 24.10 -8.72
C LEU A 136 5.77 22.90 -9.67
N ALA A 137 5.83 21.66 -9.16
CA ALA A 137 5.63 20.46 -9.99
C ALA A 137 4.18 20.28 -10.47
N SER A 138 3.20 20.86 -9.75
CA SER A 138 1.77 20.76 -10.06
C SER A 138 1.20 21.99 -10.80
N SER A 139 2.00 23.01 -11.10
CA SER A 139 1.53 24.23 -11.77
C SER A 139 2.62 24.85 -12.67
N PRO A 140 2.40 25.05 -13.99
CA PRO A 140 1.27 24.60 -14.80
C PRO A 140 1.63 24.16 -16.25
N CYS A 141 1.04 23.05 -16.69
CA CYS A 141 0.60 22.89 -18.07
C CYS A 141 -0.94 22.97 -18.08
N SER A 142 -1.47 24.13 -17.73
CA SER A 142 -2.91 24.44 -17.73
C SER A 142 -3.26 25.55 -18.72
N LEU A 143 -2.59 25.57 -19.88
CA LEU A 143 -2.92 26.48 -20.98
C LEU A 143 -3.79 25.85 -22.08
N ALA A 144 -4.26 24.61 -21.92
CA ALA A 144 -5.14 23.99 -22.90
C ALA A 144 -6.20 23.08 -22.26
N SER A 145 -7.22 23.66 -21.65
CA SER A 145 -8.60 23.15 -21.71
C SER A 145 -9.53 24.10 -20.94
N SER A 146 -10.33 24.82 -21.71
CA SER A 146 -11.39 25.70 -21.25
C SER A 146 -12.45 24.97 -20.41
N PRO A 147 -13.17 25.71 -19.54
CA PRO A 147 -14.04 25.16 -18.53
C PRO A 147 -15.41 24.79 -19.12
N SER A 148 -15.95 23.64 -18.72
CA SER A 148 -17.39 23.42 -18.76
C SER A 148 -17.90 23.20 -17.33
N SER A 149 -18.66 24.20 -16.92
CA SER A 149 -19.59 24.26 -15.80
C SER A 149 -20.27 22.94 -15.44
N SER A 150 -20.32 22.62 -14.13
CA SER A 150 -21.54 22.85 -13.35
C SER A 150 -21.34 22.59 -11.85
N PRO A 151 -21.93 23.43 -10.98
CA PRO A 151 -21.85 23.31 -9.52
C PRO A 151 -23.06 22.55 -8.97
N SER A 152 -22.84 21.66 -8.00
CA SER A 152 -23.93 21.25 -7.10
C SER A 152 -23.41 20.81 -5.73
N SER A 153 -24.12 21.34 -4.72
CA SER A 153 -24.21 20.92 -3.31
C SER A 153 -22.97 21.04 -2.41
N THR A 154 -22.64 22.30 -2.14
CA THR A 154 -22.30 22.81 -0.81
C THR A 154 -23.20 22.22 0.28
N CYS A 155 -22.74 21.18 1.00
CA CYS A 155 -23.34 20.81 2.29
C CYS A 155 -22.40 21.29 3.40
N ARG A 156 -22.68 22.52 3.86
CA ARG A 156 -22.02 23.21 4.97
C ARG A 156 -22.09 22.36 6.24
N ARG A 157 -20.92 22.13 6.85
CA ARG A 157 -20.79 21.87 8.29
C ARG A 157 -21.26 23.11 9.08
N PRO A 158 -22.07 22.97 10.14
CA PRO A 158 -22.15 23.99 11.16
C PRO A 158 -20.99 23.80 12.15
N THR A 159 -20.05 24.74 12.10
CA THR A 159 -19.11 25.03 13.19
C THR A 159 -19.80 25.80 14.31
N ALA A 160 -19.42 25.43 15.54
CA ALA A 160 -19.47 26.22 16.77
C ALA A 160 -20.82 26.34 17.52
N ALA A 161 -20.92 25.61 18.63
CA ALA A 161 -21.51 26.14 19.85
C ALA A 161 -20.61 25.75 21.03
N ARG A 162 -19.82 26.72 21.46
CA ARG A 162 -19.00 26.74 22.66
C ARG A 162 -19.94 27.10 23.81
N SER A 163 -20.26 26.16 24.70
CA SER A 163 -20.92 26.49 25.97
C SER A 163 -20.16 25.87 27.14
N THR A 164 -19.45 26.74 27.83
CA THR A 164 -18.89 26.58 29.16
C THR A 164 -20.00 26.39 30.21
N SER A 165 -19.98 25.27 30.93
CA SER A 165 -20.53 25.12 32.30
C SER A 165 -19.85 23.89 32.92
N ARG A 166 -18.75 24.02 33.66
CA ARG A 166 -18.68 24.28 35.10
C ARG A 166 -19.62 23.39 35.95
N SER A 167 -18.96 22.54 36.75
CA SER A 167 -19.34 22.02 38.08
C SER A 167 -20.62 21.21 38.25
N SER A 168 -20.49 19.90 38.50
CA SER A 168 -20.91 19.26 39.76
C SER A 168 -20.67 17.74 39.68
N GLY A 169 -20.12 17.16 40.76
CA GLY A 169 -19.58 15.80 40.78
C GLY A 169 -20.58 14.65 40.91
N ARG A 170 -20.00 13.43 40.83
CA ARG A 170 -20.37 12.12 41.43
C ARG A 170 -19.50 11.06 40.72
N ARG A 171 -18.34 10.69 41.27
CA ARG A 171 -18.09 9.52 42.15
C ARG A 171 -18.82 8.23 41.78
N CYS A 172 -17.97 7.21 41.54
CA CYS A 172 -18.08 5.79 41.91
C CYS A 172 -19.09 4.89 41.17
N GLY A 173 -18.58 3.76 40.66
CA GLY A 173 -19.37 2.56 40.42
C GLY A 173 -18.80 1.60 39.37
N ALA A 174 -17.82 0.79 39.75
CA ALA A 174 -17.63 -0.54 39.16
C ALA A 174 -18.77 -1.47 39.65
N PRO A 175 -19.18 -2.50 38.88
CA PRO A 175 -18.83 -3.89 39.21
C PRO A 175 -18.59 -4.74 37.93
N SER A 176 -17.58 -5.63 37.84
CA SER A 176 -17.52 -7.01 38.35
C SER A 176 -18.78 -7.86 38.17
N SER A 177 -18.80 -8.74 37.17
CA SER A 177 -19.59 -9.97 37.19
C SER A 177 -18.93 -11.05 36.34
N ARG A 178 -18.28 -12.00 37.03
CA ARG A 178 -18.11 -13.40 36.60
C ARG A 178 -19.33 -14.15 37.10
N CYS A 179 -19.92 -14.95 36.23
CA CYS A 179 -20.39 -16.33 36.47
C CYS A 179 -20.17 -17.06 35.14
#